data_AF-A0A9Q3H7Q1-F1
#
_entry.id   AF-A0A9Q3H7Q1-F1
#
_cell.length_a   1.000
_cell.length_b   1.000
_cell.length_c   1.000
_cell.angle_alpha   90.00
_cell.angle_beta   90.00
_cell.angle_gamma   90.00
#
_symmetry.space_group_name_H-M   'P 1'
#
loop_
_entity.id
_entity.type
_entity.pdbx_description
1 polymer ?
#
loop_
_entity_poly.entity_id
_entity_poly.type
_entity_poly.pdbx_seq_one_letter_code
_entity_poly.pdbx_strand_id
1 'polypeptide(L)'
;MRDSFVGPFTIIALIGKNEVEVRLTKEFSRQHPVFPVSLVKPYFQTGKDKLPSRKKTTTPPDIVEVEDSPGTVKKIIKARKMRLNDKEQRQYLVRFKN
;
A
#
# COMPACT_ATOMS: atom_id res chain seq x y z
N MET A 1 4.02 7.22 1.81
CA MET A 1 3.83 7.99 0.57
C MET A 1 2.49 8.69 0.72
N ARG A 2 2.43 10.02 0.77
CA ARG A 2 1.16 10.75 0.92
C ARG A 2 0.47 10.80 -0.45
N ASP A 3 -0.82 10.54 -0.50
CA ASP A 3 -1.59 10.73 -1.73
C ASP A 3 -1.52 12.20 -2.16
N SER A 4 -1.11 12.44 -3.40
CA SER A 4 -0.91 13.80 -3.92
C SER A 4 -2.21 14.50 -4.33
N PHE A 5 -3.33 13.77 -4.35
CA PHE A 5 -4.64 14.26 -4.76
C PHE A 5 -5.66 13.96 -3.67
N VAL A 6 -6.63 14.86 -3.50
CA VAL A 6 -7.65 14.77 -2.46
C VAL A 6 -9.00 14.55 -3.09
N GLY A 7 -9.75 13.60 -2.55
CA GLY A 7 -11.14 13.33 -2.88
C GLY A 7 -11.41 12.84 -4.31
N PRO A 8 -12.55 12.20 -4.52
CA PRO A 8 -13.36 12.43 -5.70
C PRO A 8 -14.30 13.60 -5.43
N PHE A 9 -14.28 14.61 -6.28
CA PHE A 9 -15.22 15.72 -6.21
C PHE A 9 -16.07 15.79 -7.48
N THR A 10 -17.31 16.28 -7.33
CA THR A 10 -18.23 16.45 -8.45
C THR A 10 -17.96 17.76 -9.16
N ILE A 11 -17.81 17.70 -10.48
CA ILE A 11 -17.72 18.89 -11.34
C ILE A 11 -19.11 19.51 -11.47
N ILE A 12 -19.23 20.80 -11.16
CA ILE A 12 -20.46 21.58 -11.32
C ILE A 12 -20.50 22.18 -12.72
N ALA A 13 -19.44 22.86 -13.12
CA ALA A 13 -19.35 23.58 -14.38
C ALA A 13 -17.91 23.63 -14.91
N LEU A 14 -17.78 23.83 -16.21
CA LEU A 14 -16.50 24.13 -16.86
C LEU A 14 -16.49 25.63 -17.16
N ILE A 15 -15.54 26.35 -16.56
CA ILE A 15 -15.41 27.79 -16.69
C ILE A 15 -14.38 28.07 -17.80
N GLY A 16 -14.84 28.65 -18.89
CA GLY A 16 -14.01 28.92 -20.06
C GLY A 16 -13.43 27.64 -20.67
N LYS A 17 -12.12 27.59 -20.88
CA LYS A 17 -11.42 26.44 -21.48
C LYS A 17 -10.55 25.66 -20.50
N ASN A 18 -10.07 26.33 -19.44
CA ASN A 18 -8.99 25.83 -18.60
C ASN A 18 -9.34 25.71 -17.12
N GLU A 19 -10.57 26.03 -16.71
CA GLU A 19 -10.99 26.04 -15.32
C GLU A 19 -12.23 25.18 -15.10
N VAL A 20 -12.32 24.58 -13.91
CA VAL A 20 -13.40 23.67 -13.52
C VAL A 20 -13.88 24.08 -12.14
N GLU A 21 -15.19 24.27 -12.01
CA GLU A 21 -15.85 24.48 -10.74
C GLU A 21 -16.23 23.13 -10.12
N VAL A 22 -15.91 22.97 -8.84
CA VAL A 22 -16.00 21.70 -8.13
C VAL A 22 -16.80 21.88 -6.85
N ARG A 23 -17.70 20.92 -6.57
CA ARG A 23 -18.43 20.87 -5.31
C ARG A 23 -17.52 20.34 -4.19
N LEU A 24 -17.00 21.25 -3.38
CA LEU A 24 -16.18 20.92 -2.21
C LEU A 24 -17.04 20.41 -1.04
N THR A 25 -16.52 19.42 -0.30
CA THR A 25 -17.11 18.95 0.95
C THR A 25 -16.83 19.94 2.09
N LYS A 26 -17.55 19.83 3.21
CA LYS A 26 -17.48 20.77 4.35
C LYS A 26 -16.04 21.01 4.85
N GLU A 27 -15.20 19.99 4.81
CA GLU A 27 -13.78 20.02 5.19
C GLU A 27 -12.95 20.98 4.33
N PHE A 28 -13.33 21.19 3.07
CA PHE A 28 -12.64 22.06 2.11
C PHE A 28 -13.41 23.35 1.82
N SER A 29 -14.45 23.68 2.59
CA SER A 29 -15.28 24.89 2.40
C SER A 29 -14.51 26.22 2.40
N ARG A 30 -13.30 26.25 2.97
CA ARG A 30 -12.42 27.43 2.99
C ARG A 30 -11.56 27.57 1.72
N GLN A 31 -11.49 26.54 0.88
CA GLN A 31 -10.75 26.57 -0.37
C GLN A 31 -11.62 27.09 -1.51
N HIS A 32 -10.97 27.67 -2.52
CA HIS A 32 -11.68 28.15 -3.71
C HIS A 32 -12.25 26.97 -4.50
N PRO A 33 -13.53 27.00 -4.93
CA PRO A 33 -14.15 25.87 -5.62
C PRO A 33 -13.72 25.72 -7.09
N VAL A 34 -13.08 26.74 -7.66
CA VAL A 34 -12.59 26.72 -9.05
C VAL A 34 -11.11 26.35 -9.08
N PHE A 35 -10.78 25.35 -9.91
CA PHE A 35 -9.42 24.85 -10.10
C PHE A 35 -9.06 24.78 -11.59
N PRO A 36 -7.79 25.03 -11.96
CA PRO A 36 -7.34 24.80 -13.33
C PRO A 36 -7.33 23.30 -13.66
N VAL A 37 -7.65 22.97 -14.91
CA VAL A 37 -7.75 21.57 -15.41
C VAL A 37 -6.45 20.79 -15.19
N SER A 38 -5.30 21.46 -15.17
CA SER A 38 -3.99 20.84 -14.92
C SER A 38 -3.82 20.26 -13.51
N LEU A 39 -4.62 20.73 -12.53
CA LEU A 39 -4.60 20.26 -11.15
C LEU A 39 -5.70 19.23 -10.87
N VAL A 40 -6.53 18.90 -11.86
CA VAL A 40 -7.62 17.95 -11.73
C VAL A 40 -7.24 16.63 -12.39
N LYS A 41 -7.54 15.52 -11.72
CA LYS A 41 -7.35 14.17 -12.26
C LYS A 41 -8.71 13.50 -12.42
N PRO A 42 -9.03 12.88 -13.58
CA PRO A 42 -10.26 12.12 -13.74
C PRO A 42 -10.29 10.95 -12.76
N TYR A 43 -11.38 10.87 -12.00
CA TYR A 43 -11.61 9.77 -11.07
C TYR A 43 -12.25 8.59 -11.83
N PHE A 44 -11.52 7.48 -11.91
CA PHE A 44 -12.04 6.24 -12.46
C PHE A 44 -12.51 5.35 -11.31
N GLN A 45 -13.83 5.22 -11.15
CA GLN A 45 -14.37 4.26 -10.22
C GLN A 45 -13.97 2.85 -10.70
N THR A 46 -13.22 2.15 -9.85
CA THR A 46 -12.88 0.75 -10.10
C THR A 46 -14.14 -0.08 -9.87
N GLY A 47 -14.98 -0.18 -10.91
CA GLY A 47 -16.13 -1.07 -10.92
C GLY A 47 -15.68 -2.53 -10.82
N LYS A 48 -16.51 -3.38 -10.21
CA LYS A 48 -16.29 -4.83 -10.13
C LYS A 48 -16.03 -5.45 -11.52
N ASP A 49 -16.60 -4.86 -12.57
CA ASP A 49 -16.46 -5.32 -13.96
C ASP A 49 -15.10 -5.04 -14.59
N LYS A 50 -14.30 -4.11 -14.05
CA LYS A 50 -12.97 -3.77 -14.60
C LYS A 50 -11.84 -4.63 -14.05
N LEU A 51 -12.10 -5.44 -13.02
CA LEU A 51 -11.17 -6.47 -12.52
C LEU A 51 -11.90 -7.81 -12.37
N PRO A 52 -12.18 -8.52 -13.48
CA PRO A 52 -12.82 -9.84 -13.42
C PRO A 52 -11.99 -10.86 -12.62
N SER A 53 -10.67 -10.65 -12.51
CA SER A 53 -9.76 -11.53 -11.77
C SER A 53 -9.61 -11.19 -10.28
N ARG A 54 -10.21 -10.11 -9.77
CA ARG A 54 -10.16 -9.80 -8.33
C ARG A 54 -11.18 -10.68 -7.59
N LYS A 55 -10.80 -11.94 -7.33
CA LYS A 55 -11.52 -12.78 -6.39
C LYS A 55 -11.55 -12.05 -5.05
N LYS A 56 -12.74 -11.66 -4.58
CA LYS A 56 -12.92 -11.24 -3.20
C LYS A 56 -12.64 -12.48 -2.34
N THR A 57 -11.44 -12.59 -1.78
CA THR A 57 -11.20 -13.50 -0.67
C THR A 57 -11.98 -12.93 0.51
N THR A 58 -13.15 -13.50 0.76
CA THR A 58 -14.08 -13.11 1.83
C THR A 58 -13.50 -13.40 3.22
N THR A 59 -12.49 -14.26 3.29
CA THR A 59 -11.81 -14.63 4.51
C THR A 59 -10.39 -14.05 4.51
N PRO A 60 -9.97 -13.40 5.62
CA PRO A 60 -8.55 -13.26 5.90
C PRO A 60 -7.89 -14.64 5.78
N PRO A 61 -6.68 -14.76 5.23
CA PRO A 61 -5.94 -16.00 5.34
C PRO A 61 -5.79 -16.33 6.84
N ASP A 62 -6.05 -17.58 7.22
CA ASP A 62 -5.71 -18.03 8.56
C ASP A 62 -4.22 -17.77 8.78
N ILE A 63 -3.91 -17.11 9.89
CA ILE A 63 -2.54 -16.98 10.36
C ILE A 63 -2.16 -18.38 10.81
N VAL A 64 -1.53 -19.13 9.91
CA VAL A 64 -0.89 -20.39 10.30
C VAL A 64 0.23 -19.98 11.25
N GLU A 65 0.07 -20.27 12.54
CA GLU A 65 1.22 -20.41 13.43
C GLU A 65 2.08 -21.50 12.79
N VAL A 66 3.07 -21.08 11.99
CA VAL A 66 4.13 -21.98 11.59
C VAL A 66 4.77 -22.34 12.91
N GLU A 67 4.41 -23.50 13.46
CA GLU A 67 5.23 -24.13 14.47
C GLU A 67 6.64 -24.05 13.91
N ASP A 68 7.51 -23.32 14.61
CA ASP A 68 8.96 -23.28 14.38
C ASP A 68 9.52 -24.68 14.65
N SER A 69 9.02 -25.69 13.94
CA SER A 69 9.65 -26.98 13.82
C SER A 69 10.97 -26.67 13.13
N PRO A 70 12.11 -26.84 13.82
CA PRO A 70 13.39 -26.53 13.22
C PRO A 70 13.58 -27.52 12.08
N GLY A 71 13.33 -27.06 10.85
CA GLY A 71 13.62 -27.85 9.66
C GLY A 71 15.05 -28.39 9.74
N THR A 72 15.29 -29.61 9.29
CA THR A 72 16.64 -30.18 9.35
C THR A 72 17.58 -29.31 8.51
N VAL A 73 18.61 -28.74 9.15
CA VAL A 73 19.61 -27.90 8.48
C VAL A 73 20.37 -28.75 7.47
N LYS A 74 20.31 -28.37 6.19
CA LYS A 74 21.02 -29.07 5.10
C LYS A 74 22.46 -28.57 4.96
N LYS A 75 22.68 -27.26 5.10
CA LYS A 75 24.02 -26.66 4.90
C LYS A 75 24.15 -25.33 5.63
N ILE A 76 25.32 -25.05 6.20
CA ILE A 76 25.68 -23.71 6.69
C ILE A 76 26.36 -22.95 5.54
N ILE A 77 25.84 -21.76 5.24
CA ILE A 77 26.36 -20.89 4.16
C ILE A 77 27.40 -19.92 4.72
N LYS A 78 27.13 -19.34 5.90
CA LYS A 78 27.99 -18.30 6.47
C LYS A 78 27.93 -18.36 7.99
N ALA A 79 29.07 -18.06 8.63
CA ALA A 79 29.17 -17.88 10.07
C ALA A 79 29.64 -16.47 10.38
N ARG A 80 29.10 -15.87 11.44
CA ARG A 80 29.50 -14.56 11.95
C ARG A 80 29.63 -14.63 13.46
N LYS A 81 30.73 -14.10 14.00
CA LYS A 81 30.91 -13.86 15.43
C LYS A 81 30.44 -12.45 15.76
N MET A 82 29.69 -12.29 16.83
CA MET A 82 29.25 -11.01 17.35
C MET A 82 29.31 -11.01 18.88
N ARG A 83 29.56 -9.85 19.48
CA ARG A 83 29.35 -9.63 20.91
C ARG A 83 28.04 -8.88 21.09
N LEU A 84 27.11 -9.47 21.84
CA LEU A 84 25.83 -8.86 22.20
C LEU A 84 25.64 -9.06 23.71
N ASN A 85 25.36 -7.97 24.44
CA ASN A 85 25.23 -7.97 25.91
C ASN A 85 26.44 -8.61 26.62
N ASP A 86 27.64 -8.22 26.19
CA ASP A 86 28.94 -8.68 26.74
C ASP A 86 29.20 -10.21 26.65
N LYS A 87 28.36 -10.92 25.89
CA LYS A 87 28.53 -12.35 25.60
C LYS A 87 28.90 -12.53 24.14
N GLU A 88 29.90 -13.38 23.87
CA GLU A 88 30.25 -13.77 22.50
C GLU A 88 29.20 -14.74 21.96
N GLN A 89 28.47 -14.34 20.92
CA GLN A 89 27.49 -15.14 20.22
C GLN A 89 27.94 -15.43 18.79
N ARG A 90 27.63 -16.63 18.30
CA ARG A 90 27.87 -17.03 16.91
C ARG A 90 26.53 -17.17 16.20
N GLN A 91 26.39 -16.49 15.06
CA GLN A 91 25.24 -16.60 14.18
C GLN A 91 25.61 -17.38 12.92
N TYR A 92 24.70 -18.23 12.47
CA TYR A 92 24.85 -19.04 11.27
C TYR A 92 23.74 -18.72 10.28
N LEU A 93 24.11 -18.44 9.03
CA LEU A 93 23.18 -18.44 7.92
C LEU A 93 23.06 -19.88 7.39
N VAL A 94 21.87 -20.46 7.52
CA VAL A 94 21.61 -21.87 7.20
C VAL A 94 20.67 -22.02 6.01
N ARG A 95 20.88 -23.08 5.23
CA ARG A 95 19.96 -23.59 4.21
C ARG A 95 19.24 -24.79 4.80
N PHE A 96 17.93 -24.72 4.90
CA PHE A 96 17.08 -25.83 5.33
C PHE A 96 16.85 -26.84 4.20
N LYS A 97 16.51 -28.08 4.55
CA LYS A 97 16.00 -29.08 3.62
C LYS A 97 14.51 -28.76 3.37
N ASN A 98 14.15 -28.52 2.11
CA ASN A 98 12.74 -28.48 1.69
C ASN A 98 12.13 -29.87 1.75
#